data_AF-A0A4U0GXH3-F1
#
_entry.id   AF-A0A4U0GXH3-F1
#
_cell.length_a   1.000
_cell.length_b   1.000
_cell.length_c   1.000
_cell.angle_alpha   90.00
_cell.angle_beta   90.00
_cell.angle_gamma   90.00
#
_symmetry.space_group_name_H-M   'P 1'
#
loop_
_entity.id
_entity.type
_entity.pdbx_description
1 polymer ?
#
loop_
_entity_poly.entity_id
_entity_poly.type
_entity_poly.pdbx_seq_one_letter_code
_entity_poly.pdbx_strand_id
1 'polypeptide(L)'
;MKYIIHSSAGHHNQDSGAIGVNGRKEADETKIFRDLVNKELRRMGKEVEQDDDNETLGQYLGRINPTDKDVVIEPHFNAFNGKARGVEVLIADNANERSKAMAKELVDGYARIMGIPNRGVKTESQSARGKLALMRKKGAVALPEICFMDNAKDMAAYDSNKVNLACFTANVIAKYDLN
;
A
#
# COMPACT_ATOMS: atom_id res chain seq x y z
N MET A 1 6.73 -24.23 -3.92
CA MET A 1 7.25 -23.47 -2.77
C MET A 1 6.13 -22.55 -2.30
N LYS A 2 6.04 -22.28 -1.00
CA LYS A 2 5.04 -21.38 -0.43
C LYS A 2 5.68 -19.98 -0.37
N TYR A 3 5.13 -19.09 -1.18
CA TYR A 3 5.54 -17.71 -1.36
C TYR A 3 5.07 -16.87 -0.18
N ILE A 4 5.94 -16.13 0.52
CA ILE A 4 5.59 -15.32 1.70
C ILE A 4 5.57 -13.84 1.33
N ILE A 5 4.38 -13.25 1.35
CA ILE A 5 4.17 -11.80 1.19
C ILE A 5 3.83 -11.21 2.56
N HIS A 6 4.45 -10.09 2.92
CA HIS A 6 4.15 -9.34 4.14
C HIS A 6 3.23 -8.16 3.80
N SER A 7 2.01 -8.15 4.32
CA SER A 7 1.01 -7.14 4.00
C SER A 7 0.38 -6.54 5.26
N SER A 8 0.66 -5.27 5.52
CA SER A 8 -0.01 -4.49 6.59
C SER A 8 -1.04 -3.53 6.02
N ALA A 9 -1.91 -3.00 6.88
CA ALA A 9 -2.72 -1.83 6.62
C ALA A 9 -2.04 -0.60 7.24
N GLY A 10 -2.05 0.53 6.53
CA GLY A 10 -1.67 1.79 7.14
C GLY A 10 -2.60 2.14 8.30
N HIS A 11 -2.04 2.48 9.46
CA HIS A 11 -2.76 2.79 10.70
C HIS A 11 -3.50 1.59 11.33
N HIS A 12 -4.14 1.78 12.49
CA HIS A 12 -4.73 0.68 13.29
C HIS A 12 -5.93 1.14 14.13
N ASN A 13 -6.58 0.28 14.91
CA ASN A 13 -7.82 0.61 15.64
C ASN A 13 -7.73 1.81 16.60
N GLN A 14 -6.52 2.16 17.07
CA GLN A 14 -6.29 3.29 17.98
C GLN A 14 -5.69 4.52 17.30
N ASP A 15 -5.38 4.44 16.01
CA ASP A 15 -4.90 5.54 15.18
C ASP A 15 -5.74 5.56 13.90
N SER A 16 -6.63 6.54 13.75
CA SER A 16 -7.50 6.59 12.58
C SER A 16 -6.76 6.91 11.27
N GLY A 17 -5.54 7.42 11.36
CA GLY A 17 -4.91 8.15 10.27
C GLY A 17 -5.73 9.36 9.86
N ALA A 18 -5.67 9.72 8.59
CA ALA A 18 -6.45 10.82 8.04
C ALA A 18 -7.97 10.55 8.09
N ILE A 19 -8.75 11.64 8.12
CA ILE A 19 -10.20 11.61 8.00
C ILE A 19 -10.56 12.19 6.64
N GLY A 20 -11.18 11.36 5.81
CA GLY A 20 -11.55 11.70 4.44
C GLY A 20 -12.98 12.20 4.30
N VAL A 21 -13.46 12.18 3.06
CA VAL A 21 -14.83 12.57 2.73
C VAL A 21 -15.84 11.76 3.55
N ASN A 22 -16.90 12.43 4.02
CA ASN A 22 -17.98 11.85 4.81
C ASN A 22 -17.51 11.14 6.11
N GLY A 23 -16.36 11.53 6.66
CA GLY A 23 -15.87 10.98 7.94
C GLY A 23 -15.25 9.59 7.84
N ARG A 24 -14.92 9.12 6.63
CA ARG A 24 -14.17 7.86 6.43
C ARG A 24 -12.81 7.97 7.10
N LYS A 25 -12.41 6.93 7.82
CA LYS A 25 -11.09 6.85 8.46
C LYS A 25 -10.13 6.10 7.58
N GLU A 26 -8.90 6.58 7.48
CA GLU A 26 -7.85 5.92 6.70
C GLU A 26 -7.66 4.48 7.16
N ALA A 27 -7.55 4.26 8.47
CA ALA A 27 -7.37 2.94 9.07
C ALA A 27 -8.46 1.93 8.67
N ASP A 28 -9.69 2.38 8.40
CA ASP A 28 -10.77 1.48 8.00
C ASP A 28 -10.64 1.11 6.51
N GLU A 29 -10.30 2.08 5.67
CA GLU A 29 -10.12 1.88 4.23
C GLU A 29 -8.88 1.06 3.88
N THR A 30 -7.77 1.27 4.60
CA THR A 30 -6.54 0.49 4.43
C THR A 30 -6.75 -0.97 4.81
N LYS A 31 -7.48 -1.27 5.91
CA LYS A 31 -7.85 -2.63 6.30
C LYS A 31 -8.73 -3.31 5.25
N ILE A 32 -9.76 -2.62 4.77
CA ILE A 32 -10.63 -3.12 3.69
C ILE A 32 -9.79 -3.45 2.45
N PHE A 33 -8.89 -2.55 2.05
CA PHE A 33 -8.06 -2.76 0.87
C PHE A 33 -7.06 -3.91 1.05
N ARG A 34 -6.34 -3.95 2.16
CA ARG A 34 -5.44 -5.05 2.55
C ARG A 34 -6.18 -6.39 2.50
N ASP A 35 -7.37 -6.48 3.07
CA ASP A 35 -8.13 -7.73 3.12
C ASP A 35 -8.57 -8.19 1.72
N LEU A 36 -8.95 -7.26 0.84
CA LEU A 36 -9.24 -7.58 -0.56
C LEU A 36 -8.00 -8.10 -1.30
N VAL A 37 -6.83 -7.48 -1.11
CA VAL A 37 -5.56 -7.92 -1.70
C VAL A 37 -5.18 -9.31 -1.17
N ASN A 38 -5.24 -9.48 0.15
CA ASN A 38 -4.90 -10.72 0.85
C ASN A 38 -5.79 -11.89 0.46
N LYS A 39 -7.07 -11.61 0.22
CA LYS A 39 -8.03 -12.59 -0.31
C LYS A 39 -7.63 -13.06 -1.70
N GLU A 40 -7.25 -12.15 -2.59
CA GLU A 40 -6.84 -12.52 -3.95
C GLU A 40 -5.50 -13.27 -3.95
N LEU A 41 -4.52 -12.83 -3.16
CA LEU A 41 -3.25 -13.54 -2.98
C LEU A 41 -3.47 -15.00 -2.52
N ARG A 42 -4.35 -15.23 -1.54
CA ARG A 42 -4.70 -16.58 -1.09
C ARG A 42 -5.38 -17.38 -2.19
N ARG A 43 -6.24 -16.75 -3.00
CA ARG A 43 -6.85 -17.38 -4.18
C ARG A 43 -5.81 -17.82 -5.21
N MET A 44 -4.70 -17.08 -5.32
CA MET A 44 -3.55 -17.42 -6.17
C MET A 44 -2.61 -18.46 -5.53
N GLY A 45 -2.93 -18.98 -4.34
CA GLY A 45 -2.10 -19.97 -3.62
C GLY A 45 -0.87 -19.37 -2.91
N LYS A 46 -0.84 -18.06 -2.68
CA LYS A 46 0.24 -17.37 -1.95
C LYS A 46 -0.02 -17.42 -0.44
N GLU A 47 1.05 -17.52 0.35
CA GLU A 47 0.99 -17.32 1.79
C GLU A 47 1.23 -15.84 2.10
N VAL A 48 0.51 -15.33 3.10
CA VAL A 48 0.60 -13.93 3.49
C VAL A 48 0.72 -13.83 5.00
N GLU A 49 1.77 -13.17 5.45
CA GLU A 49 1.91 -12.71 6.82
C GLU A 49 1.34 -11.28 6.90
N GLN A 50 0.24 -11.09 7.61
CA GLN A 50 -0.41 -9.79 7.77
C GLN A 50 -0.33 -9.25 9.19
N ASP A 51 -0.60 -7.96 9.36
CA ASP A 51 -0.79 -7.31 10.67
C ASP A 51 -2.09 -7.75 11.38
N ASP A 52 -2.18 -7.46 12.67
CA ASP A 52 -3.44 -7.43 13.43
C ASP A 52 -3.98 -6.00 13.48
N ASP A 53 -5.29 -5.80 13.40
CA ASP A 53 -5.91 -4.46 13.37
C ASP A 53 -5.66 -3.63 14.65
N ASN A 54 -5.16 -4.24 15.73
CA ASN A 54 -4.75 -3.55 16.96
C ASN A 54 -3.22 -3.36 17.07
N GLU A 55 -2.46 -3.94 16.15
CA GLU A 55 -1.00 -3.88 16.14
C GLU A 55 -0.52 -2.52 15.63
N THR A 56 0.42 -1.91 16.35
CA THR A 56 1.13 -0.74 15.83
C THR A 56 2.11 -1.17 14.74
N LEU A 57 2.47 -0.25 13.84
CA LEU A 57 3.51 -0.51 12.84
C LEU A 57 4.81 -1.06 13.46
N GLY A 58 5.22 -0.52 14.62
CA GLY A 58 6.42 -0.98 15.31
C GLY A 58 6.35 -2.43 15.78
N GLN A 59 5.18 -2.88 16.26
CA GLN A 59 4.97 -4.27 16.69
C GLN A 59 4.98 -5.23 15.49
N TYR A 60 4.26 -4.88 14.43
CA TYR A 60 4.23 -5.65 13.18
C TYR A 60 5.64 -5.80 12.59
N LEU A 61 6.34 -4.67 12.42
CA LEU A 61 7.73 -4.69 11.96
C LEU A 61 8.66 -5.40 12.95
N GLY A 62 8.36 -5.45 14.24
CA GLY A 62 9.15 -6.16 15.23
C GLY A 62 9.13 -7.68 15.04
N ARG A 63 8.01 -8.25 14.58
CA ARG A 63 7.85 -9.71 14.43
C ARG A 63 8.12 -10.24 13.02
N ILE A 64 7.87 -9.47 11.96
CA ILE A 64 8.12 -9.96 10.59
C ILE A 64 9.62 -10.00 10.29
N ASN A 65 10.05 -11.03 9.55
CA ASN A 65 11.44 -11.21 9.15
C ASN A 65 11.57 -11.48 7.64
N PRO A 66 11.25 -10.49 6.79
CA PRO A 66 11.37 -10.64 5.34
C PRO A 66 12.82 -10.88 4.91
N THR A 67 12.96 -11.68 3.88
CA THR A 67 14.20 -11.96 3.16
C THR A 67 14.32 -11.07 1.92
N ASP A 68 15.46 -11.15 1.24
CA ASP A 68 15.67 -10.43 -0.01
C ASP A 68 14.80 -10.95 -1.16
N LYS A 69 14.05 -12.05 -0.99
CA LYS A 69 13.12 -12.60 -1.99
C LYS A 69 11.69 -12.11 -1.81
N ASP A 70 11.35 -11.61 -0.63
CA ASP A 70 9.97 -11.36 -0.22
C ASP A 70 9.47 -9.99 -0.70
N VAL A 71 8.16 -9.77 -0.57
CA VAL A 71 7.52 -8.46 -0.76
C VAL A 71 6.94 -7.97 0.54
N VAL A 72 7.10 -6.68 0.83
CA VAL A 72 6.48 -5.97 1.95
C VAL A 72 5.67 -4.80 1.41
N ILE A 73 4.37 -4.75 1.72
CA ILE A 73 3.47 -3.69 1.27
C ILE A 73 2.61 -3.16 2.42
N GLU A 74 2.42 -1.84 2.43
CA GLU A 74 1.56 -1.15 3.38
C GLU A 74 0.77 -0.06 2.64
N PRO A 75 -0.48 -0.32 2.24
CA PRO A 75 -1.31 0.68 1.58
C PRO A 75 -1.78 1.75 2.56
N HIS A 76 -1.81 2.99 2.08
CA HIS A 76 -2.27 4.20 2.76
C HIS A 76 -3.21 5.01 1.86
N PHE A 77 -3.84 6.03 2.45
CA PHE A 77 -4.54 7.07 1.70
C PHE A 77 -4.03 8.44 2.08
N ASN A 78 -3.69 9.23 1.07
CA ASN A 78 -3.17 10.56 1.28
C ASN A 78 -4.30 11.52 1.70
N ALA A 79 -3.95 12.63 2.33
CA ALA A 79 -4.86 13.74 2.61
C ALA A 79 -4.08 15.05 2.66
N PHE A 80 -4.69 16.15 2.22
CA PHE A 80 -4.03 17.45 2.25
C PHE A 80 -4.99 18.63 2.44
N ASN A 81 -5.85 18.92 1.46
CA ASN A 81 -6.69 20.12 1.44
C ASN A 81 -8.04 19.94 0.72
N GLY A 82 -8.45 18.69 0.49
CA GLY A 82 -9.63 18.29 -0.27
C GLY A 82 -9.58 18.52 -1.79
N LYS A 83 -8.58 19.24 -2.30
CA LYS A 83 -8.40 19.53 -3.74
C LYS A 83 -7.31 18.67 -4.38
N ALA A 84 -6.25 18.36 -3.63
CA ALA A 84 -5.22 17.43 -4.07
C ALA A 84 -5.82 16.09 -4.50
N ARG A 85 -5.17 15.43 -5.45
CA ARG A 85 -5.67 14.21 -6.10
C ARG A 85 -4.55 13.45 -6.77
N GLY A 86 -4.81 12.17 -7.02
CA GLY A 86 -3.92 11.27 -7.71
C GLY A 86 -3.26 10.25 -6.79
N VAL A 87 -2.54 9.33 -7.42
CA VAL A 87 -1.82 8.24 -6.75
C VAL A 87 -0.33 8.54 -6.71
N GLU A 88 0.33 8.20 -5.61
CA GLU A 88 1.79 8.06 -5.52
C GLU A 88 2.17 6.75 -4.82
N VAL A 89 3.40 6.28 -5.05
CA VAL A 89 3.94 5.13 -4.33
C VAL A 89 5.28 5.51 -3.72
N LEU A 90 5.42 5.31 -2.42
CA LEU A 90 6.62 5.65 -1.66
C LEU A 90 7.54 4.42 -1.55
N ILE A 91 8.84 4.66 -1.68
CA ILE A 91 9.91 3.67 -1.52
C ILE A 91 11.06 4.24 -0.68
N ALA A 92 11.98 3.39 -0.21
CA ALA A 92 13.19 3.85 0.49
C ALA A 92 14.06 4.75 -0.42
N ASP A 93 14.82 5.68 0.17
CA ASP A 93 15.78 6.49 -0.59
C ASP A 93 16.81 5.62 -1.34
N ASN A 94 17.24 4.51 -0.71
CA ASN A 94 18.16 3.52 -1.26
C ASN A 94 17.45 2.25 -1.75
N ALA A 95 16.18 2.36 -2.18
CA ALA A 95 15.40 1.24 -2.65
C ALA A 95 16.11 0.43 -3.76
N ASN A 96 15.99 -0.90 -3.69
CA ASN A 96 16.50 -1.78 -4.73
C ASN A 96 15.66 -1.68 -6.02
N GLU A 97 16.18 -2.22 -7.11
CA GLU A 97 15.52 -2.19 -8.42
C GLU A 97 14.16 -2.90 -8.42
N ARG A 98 13.97 -3.91 -7.54
CA ARG A 98 12.70 -4.62 -7.41
C ARG A 98 11.61 -3.73 -6.82
N SER A 99 11.92 -3.00 -5.75
CA SER A 99 11.03 -1.99 -5.16
C SER A 99 10.69 -0.90 -6.18
N LYS A 100 11.68 -0.38 -6.93
CA LYS A 100 11.46 0.67 -7.94
C LYS A 100 10.53 0.19 -9.06
N ALA A 101 10.79 -1.00 -9.61
CA ALA A 101 9.99 -1.58 -10.68
C ALA A 101 8.55 -1.89 -10.22
N MET A 102 8.41 -2.50 -9.04
CA MET A 102 7.12 -2.79 -8.42
C MET A 102 6.32 -1.51 -8.17
N ALA A 103 6.94 -0.49 -7.56
CA ALA A 103 6.29 0.79 -7.31
C ALA A 103 5.85 1.50 -8.60
N LYS A 104 6.66 1.41 -9.66
CA LYS A 104 6.31 1.96 -10.97
C LYS A 104 5.09 1.29 -11.58
N GLU A 105 5.02 -0.04 -11.53
CA GLU A 105 3.87 -0.79 -12.03
C GLU A 105 2.60 -0.50 -11.22
N LEU A 106 2.73 -0.42 -9.89
CA LEU A 106 1.63 -0.05 -9.00
C LEU A 106 1.06 1.34 -9.32
N VAL A 107 1.92 2.38 -9.35
CA VAL A 107 1.45 3.76 -9.57
C VAL A 107 0.82 3.95 -10.95
N ASP A 108 1.41 3.36 -11.99
CA ASP A 108 0.87 3.44 -13.35
C ASP A 108 -0.48 2.71 -13.46
N GLY A 109 -0.56 1.52 -12.88
CA GLY A 109 -1.78 0.71 -12.91
C GLY A 109 -2.91 1.34 -12.13
N TYR A 110 -2.64 1.87 -10.93
CA TYR A 110 -3.63 2.57 -10.12
C TYR A 110 -4.18 3.81 -10.84
N ALA A 111 -3.29 4.63 -11.40
CA ALA A 111 -3.68 5.82 -12.16
C ALA A 111 -4.57 5.45 -13.35
N ARG A 112 -4.19 4.40 -14.09
CA ARG A 112 -4.96 3.90 -15.23
C ARG A 112 -6.32 3.32 -14.84
N ILE A 113 -6.38 2.50 -13.79
CA ILE A 113 -7.61 1.83 -13.33
C ILE A 113 -8.62 2.86 -12.79
N MET A 114 -8.15 3.82 -11.99
CA MET A 114 -9.03 4.83 -11.40
C MET A 114 -9.28 6.03 -12.33
N GLY A 115 -8.46 6.24 -13.36
CA GLY A 115 -8.52 7.44 -14.19
C GLY A 115 -8.14 8.72 -13.43
N ILE A 116 -7.23 8.62 -12.45
CA ILE A 116 -6.78 9.76 -11.62
C ILE A 116 -5.32 10.13 -11.95
N PRO A 117 -4.85 11.34 -11.57
CA PRO A 117 -3.48 11.76 -11.87
C PRO A 117 -2.42 10.79 -11.32
N ASN A 118 -1.43 10.46 -12.15
CA ASN A 118 -0.24 9.71 -11.74
C ASN A 118 0.79 10.71 -11.19
N ARG A 119 1.11 10.63 -9.90
CA ARG A 119 2.08 11.51 -9.23
C ARG A 119 3.47 10.86 -9.12
N GLY A 120 3.62 9.66 -9.68
CA GLY A 120 4.87 8.93 -9.77
C GLY A 120 5.27 8.19 -8.51
N VAL A 121 6.44 7.55 -8.63
CA VAL A 121 7.14 6.95 -7.50
C VAL A 121 7.95 8.04 -6.81
N LYS A 122 7.93 8.06 -5.48
CA LYS A 122 8.69 8.99 -4.65
C LYS A 122 9.48 8.24 -3.61
N THR A 123 10.59 8.83 -3.17
CA THR A 123 11.34 8.30 -2.04
C THR A 123 10.75 8.80 -0.72
N GLU A 124 11.05 8.11 0.38
CA GLU A 124 10.56 8.47 1.71
C GLU A 124 10.96 9.89 2.15
N SER A 125 12.12 10.39 1.71
CA SER A 125 12.55 11.78 1.98
C SER A 125 11.69 12.83 1.27
N GLN A 126 10.96 12.45 0.23
CA GLN A 126 10.00 13.30 -0.47
C GLN A 126 8.59 13.21 0.15
N SER A 127 8.37 12.31 1.10
CA SER A 127 7.11 12.24 1.87
C SER A 127 7.06 13.33 2.94
N ALA A 128 5.85 13.67 3.41
CA ALA A 128 5.68 14.63 4.51
C ALA A 128 6.36 14.19 5.83
N ARG A 129 6.62 12.89 5.99
CA ARG A 129 7.25 12.31 7.19
C ARG A 129 8.78 12.31 7.11
N GLY A 130 9.37 12.42 5.90
CA GLY A 130 10.81 12.39 5.65
C GLY A 130 11.50 11.03 5.89
N LYS A 131 10.96 10.19 6.78
CA LYS A 131 11.37 8.79 6.99
C LYS A 131 10.16 7.92 7.28
N LEU A 132 10.20 6.69 6.78
CA LEU A 132 9.12 5.71 6.93
C LEU A 132 9.67 4.40 7.51
N ALA A 133 9.10 3.92 8.60
CA ALA A 133 9.62 2.75 9.31
C ALA A 133 9.58 1.46 8.45
N LEU A 134 8.55 1.31 7.61
CA LEU A 134 8.40 0.21 6.65
C LEU A 134 9.64 0.04 5.76
N MET A 135 10.27 1.15 5.35
CA MET A 135 11.37 1.22 4.38
C MET A 135 12.69 0.62 4.89
N ARG A 136 12.72 0.05 6.10
CA ARG A 136 13.89 -0.61 6.69
C ARG A 136 13.87 -2.12 6.50
N LYS A 137 12.79 -2.68 5.95
CA LYS A 137 12.68 -4.11 5.68
C LYS A 137 13.42 -4.53 4.41
N LYS A 138 13.83 -5.80 4.36
CA LYS A 138 14.44 -6.43 3.20
C LYS A 138 13.38 -6.73 2.13
N GLY A 139 13.87 -7.15 0.96
CA GLY A 139 13.01 -7.53 -0.16
C GLY A 139 12.51 -6.33 -0.95
N ALA A 140 11.40 -6.50 -1.67
CA ALA A 140 10.76 -5.41 -2.39
C ALA A 140 9.74 -4.74 -1.47
N VAL A 141 9.94 -3.46 -1.19
CA VAL A 141 9.16 -2.70 -0.22
C VAL A 141 8.52 -1.51 -0.93
N ALA A 142 7.21 -1.35 -0.76
CA ALA A 142 6.47 -0.20 -1.27
C ALA A 142 5.33 0.20 -0.33
N LEU A 143 5.06 1.50 -0.26
CA LEU A 143 3.92 2.07 0.45
C LEU A 143 3.07 2.85 -0.57
N PRO A 144 1.99 2.26 -1.11
CA PRO A 144 1.08 2.97 -2.00
C PRO A 144 0.23 3.97 -1.23
N GLU A 145 0.27 5.23 -1.65
CA GLU A 145 -0.74 6.24 -1.31
C GLU A 145 -1.82 6.16 -2.40
N ILE A 146 -2.84 5.33 -2.17
CA ILE A 146 -3.76 4.86 -3.22
C ILE A 146 -4.42 6.04 -3.93
N CYS A 147 -4.96 6.98 -3.16
CA CYS A 147 -5.51 8.24 -3.64
C CYS A 147 -5.65 9.23 -2.48
N PHE A 148 -6.16 10.44 -2.74
CA PHE A 148 -6.45 11.41 -1.67
C PHE A 148 -7.83 11.18 -1.07
N MET A 149 -7.90 10.72 0.19
CA MET A 149 -9.18 10.38 0.82
C MET A 149 -10.06 11.58 1.17
N ASP A 150 -9.46 12.76 1.30
CA ASP A 150 -10.18 14.03 1.48
C ASP A 150 -10.69 14.61 0.15
N ASN A 151 -10.40 13.97 -0.99
CA ASN A 151 -10.89 14.37 -2.31
C ASN A 151 -12.04 13.49 -2.79
N ALA A 152 -13.22 14.10 -2.98
CA ALA A 152 -14.44 13.37 -3.36
C ALA A 152 -14.36 12.65 -4.71
N LYS A 153 -13.62 13.16 -5.71
CA LYS A 153 -13.52 12.47 -7.01
C LYS A 153 -12.58 11.27 -6.94
N ASP A 154 -11.50 11.38 -6.18
CA ASP A 154 -10.57 10.26 -5.95
C ASP A 154 -11.28 9.14 -5.20
N MET A 155 -11.99 9.45 -4.11
CA MET A 155 -12.72 8.42 -3.37
C MET A 155 -13.86 7.79 -4.16
N ALA A 156 -14.56 8.55 -5.01
CA ALA A 156 -15.54 7.97 -5.94
C ALA A 156 -14.90 7.02 -6.97
N ALA A 157 -13.72 7.37 -7.48
CA ALA A 157 -12.96 6.51 -8.39
C ALA A 157 -12.45 5.24 -7.69
N TYR A 158 -11.94 5.37 -6.47
CA TYR A 158 -11.55 4.25 -5.61
C TYR A 158 -12.75 3.34 -5.32
N ASP A 159 -13.89 3.88 -4.89
CA ASP A 159 -15.05 3.07 -4.54
C ASP A 159 -15.57 2.22 -5.70
N SER A 160 -15.52 2.78 -6.91
CA SER A 160 -15.92 2.12 -8.16
C SER A 160 -14.92 1.05 -8.61
N ASN A 161 -13.67 1.11 -8.15
CA ASN A 161 -12.57 0.27 -8.65
C ASN A 161 -11.85 -0.56 -7.58
N LYS A 162 -12.17 -0.44 -6.30
CA LYS A 162 -11.38 -1.03 -5.20
C LYS A 162 -11.11 -2.53 -5.32
N VAL A 163 -12.08 -3.30 -5.83
CA VAL A 163 -11.88 -4.74 -6.08
C VAL A 163 -10.90 -4.97 -7.24
N ASN A 164 -11.03 -4.22 -8.33
CA ASN A 164 -10.10 -4.30 -9.47
C ASN A 164 -8.69 -3.87 -9.07
N LEU A 165 -8.57 -2.81 -8.26
CA LEU A 165 -7.31 -2.36 -7.69
C LEU A 165 -6.69 -3.46 -6.83
N ALA A 166 -7.45 -4.05 -5.91
CA ALA A 166 -6.94 -5.11 -5.05
C ALA A 166 -6.46 -6.34 -5.84
N CYS A 167 -7.23 -6.77 -6.86
CA CYS A 167 -6.82 -7.84 -7.76
C CYS A 167 -5.54 -7.48 -8.53
N PHE A 168 -5.47 -6.25 -9.05
CA PHE A 168 -4.29 -5.75 -9.74
C PHE A 168 -3.06 -5.73 -8.81
N THR A 169 -3.20 -5.18 -7.60
CA THR A 169 -2.14 -5.14 -6.58
C THR A 169 -1.65 -6.55 -6.28
N ALA A 170 -2.55 -7.49 -6.00
CA ALA A 170 -2.20 -8.89 -5.73
C ALA A 170 -1.37 -9.51 -6.86
N ASN A 171 -1.76 -9.30 -8.12
CA ASN A 171 -1.00 -9.78 -9.28
C ASN A 171 0.39 -9.15 -9.39
N VAL A 172 0.49 -7.84 -9.18
CA VAL A 172 1.77 -7.12 -9.23
C VAL A 172 2.69 -7.63 -8.11
N ILE A 173 2.26 -7.61 -6.85
CA ILE A 173 3.14 -8.03 -5.75
C ILE A 173 3.49 -9.52 -5.81
N ALA A 174 2.58 -10.38 -6.29
CA ALA A 174 2.87 -11.79 -6.52
C ALA A 174 3.94 -12.03 -7.60
N LYS A 175 4.03 -11.16 -8.61
CA LYS A 175 5.06 -11.19 -9.67
C LYS A 175 6.44 -10.79 -9.13
N TYR A 176 6.48 -9.93 -8.12
CA TYR A 176 7.73 -9.44 -7.51
C TYR A 176 8.20 -10.25 -6.31
N ASP A 177 7.42 -11.24 -5.88
CA ASP A 177 7.84 -12.22 -4.89
C ASP A 177 8.61 -13.38 -5.54
N LEU A 178 9.84 -13.64 -5.07
CA LEU A 178 10.80 -14.54 -5.72
C LEU A 178 10.92 -15.93 -5.06
N ASN A 179 9.91 -16.31 -4.28
CA ASN A 179 9.89 -17.57 -3.53
C ASN A 179 9.38 -18.79 -4.33
#